data_AF-A0AAU3GGU1-F1
#
_entry.id   AF-A0AAU3GGU1-F1
#
_cell.length_a   1.000
_cell.length_b   1.000
_cell.length_c   1.000
_cell.angle_alpha   90.00
_cell.angle_beta   90.00
_cell.angle_gamma   90.00
#
_symmetry.space_group_name_H-M   'P 1'
#
loop_
_entity.id
_entity.type
_entity.pdbx_description
1 polymer ?
#
loop_
_entity_poly.entity_id
_entity_poly.type
_entity_poly.pdbx_seq_one_letter_code
_entity_poly.pdbx_strand_id
1 'polypeptide(L)'
;MAVLRAHEIGRRDLHKAADRAAAYAEEQRQRAEQAEAEVTRLDAELGAVRTQHTAARMALKGAEREAEALRAQLTAARAATGDSPAISAWSKVFDRAQCAEAAVARVREALDFCGRIMATSSRDWGDQSVDALLWAVIVGWVCEELHVHDWECGADLSLLAMAERHGWDDALVERLRLMRDAVRAVLDVPADGEQSGDRDV
;
A
#
# COMPACT_ATOMS: atom_id res chain seq x y z
N MET A 1 -14.68 57.49 44.90
CA MET A 1 -15.42 56.22 44.71
C MET A 1 -15.23 55.62 43.31
N ALA A 2 -15.37 56.37 42.21
CA ALA A 2 -15.21 55.82 40.84
C ALA A 2 -13.79 55.31 40.52
N VAL A 3 -12.74 56.04 40.91
CA VAL A 3 -11.33 55.68 40.63
C VAL A 3 -10.90 54.38 41.33
N LEU A 4 -11.33 54.17 42.58
CA LEU A 4 -11.03 52.95 43.33
C LEU A 4 -11.70 51.71 42.70
N ARG A 5 -12.94 51.84 42.23
CA ARG A 5 -13.63 50.75 41.51
C ARG A 5 -12.94 50.42 40.17
N ALA A 6 -12.51 51.43 39.42
CA ALA A 6 -11.76 51.21 38.17
C ALA A 6 -10.43 50.48 38.41
N HIS A 7 -9.72 50.84 39.47
CA HIS A 7 -8.48 50.17 39.88
C HIS A 7 -8.70 48.70 40.29
N GLU A 8 -9.77 48.41 41.05
CA GLU A 8 -10.10 47.03 41.44
C GLU A 8 -10.50 46.15 40.25
N ILE A 9 -11.24 46.70 39.28
CA ILE A 9 -11.62 46.01 38.05
C ILE A 9 -10.36 45.69 37.23
N GLY A 10 -9.49 46.68 37.00
CA GLY A 10 -8.23 46.47 36.27
C GLY A 10 -7.32 45.41 36.92
N ARG A 11 -7.21 45.40 38.25
CA ARG A 11 -6.45 44.37 38.99
C ARG A 11 -7.05 42.97 38.80
N ARG A 12 -8.37 42.85 38.84
CA ARG A 12 -9.07 41.56 38.63
C ARG A 12 -8.87 41.05 37.20
N ASP A 13 -8.92 41.93 36.22
CA ASP A 13 -8.75 41.55 34.82
C ASP A 13 -7.30 41.17 34.51
N LEU A 14 -6.32 41.84 35.12
CA LEU A 14 -4.91 41.45 35.08
C LEU A 14 -4.67 40.08 35.70
N HIS A 15 -5.31 39.77 36.83
CA HIS A 15 -5.20 38.45 37.46
C HIS A 15 -5.78 37.36 36.55
N LYS A 16 -6.97 37.57 35.99
CA LYS A 16 -7.57 36.64 35.02
C LYS A 16 -6.72 36.45 33.76
N ALA A 17 -6.06 37.51 33.29
CA ALA A 17 -5.16 37.42 32.15
C ALA A 17 -3.90 36.59 32.49
N ALA A 18 -3.35 36.78 33.69
CA ALA A 18 -2.23 35.98 34.18
C ALA A 18 -2.62 34.50 34.34
N ASP A 19 -3.80 34.21 34.88
CA ASP A 19 -4.31 32.83 35.04
C ASP A 19 -4.48 32.14 33.68
N ARG A 20 -5.04 32.84 32.68
CA ARG A 20 -5.15 32.32 31.31
C ARG A 20 -3.80 32.08 30.65
N ALA A 21 -2.84 32.99 30.85
CA ALA A 21 -1.49 32.83 30.32
C ALA A 21 -0.77 31.64 30.96
N ALA A 22 -0.94 31.43 32.27
CA ALA A 22 -0.40 30.29 32.99
C ALA A 22 -1.02 28.97 32.52
N ALA A 23 -2.35 28.93 32.35
CA ALA A 23 -3.06 27.76 31.83
C ALA A 23 -2.61 27.40 30.40
N TYR A 24 -2.47 28.39 29.53
CA TYR A 24 -1.96 28.18 28.17
C TYR A 24 -0.51 27.67 28.18
N ALA A 25 0.36 28.25 29.02
CA ALA A 25 1.75 27.79 29.13
C ALA A 25 1.84 26.34 29.64
N GLU A 26 0.98 25.95 30.58
CA GLU A 26 0.90 24.58 31.07
C GLU A 26 0.41 23.62 29.97
N GLU A 27 -0.62 24.00 29.21
CA GLU A 27 -1.10 23.21 28.07
C GLU A 27 0.00 23.02 27.02
N GLN A 28 0.77 24.06 26.70
CA GLN A 28 1.89 23.94 25.76
C GLN A 28 3.01 23.03 26.27
N ARG A 29 3.31 23.05 27.58
CA ARG A 29 4.26 22.12 28.19
C ARG A 29 3.79 20.67 28.06
N GLN A 30 2.53 20.40 28.40
CA GLN A 30 1.95 19.06 28.30
C GLN A 30 1.95 18.56 26.85
N ARG A 31 1.63 19.42 25.87
CA ARG A 31 1.73 19.08 24.45
C ARG A 31 3.16 18.77 24.01
N ALA A 32 4.14 19.54 24.49
CA ALA A 32 5.55 19.29 24.18
C ALA A 32 6.04 17.96 24.78
N GLU A 33 5.68 17.68 26.03
CA GLU A 33 5.99 16.40 26.69
C GLU A 33 5.34 15.20 25.96
N GLN A 34 4.08 15.34 25.54
CA GLN A 34 3.40 14.33 24.73
C GLN A 34 4.08 14.10 23.38
N ALA A 35 4.46 15.18 22.69
CA ALA A 35 5.17 15.09 21.42
C ALA A 35 6.54 14.42 21.57
N GLU A 36 7.30 14.73 22.63
CA GLU A 36 8.59 14.11 22.91
C GLU A 36 8.46 12.61 23.24
N ALA A 37 7.43 12.25 24.01
CA ALA A 37 7.12 10.85 24.29
C ALA A 37 6.72 10.09 23.00
N GLU A 38 5.96 10.73 22.11
CA GLU A 38 5.59 10.15 20.83
C GLU A 38 6.79 9.98 19.89
N VAL A 39 7.69 10.96 19.80
CA VAL A 39 8.93 10.84 19.02
C VAL A 39 9.79 9.69 19.55
N THR A 40 9.94 9.57 20.87
CA THR A 40 10.69 8.48 21.50
C THR A 40 10.09 7.12 21.17
N ARG A 41 8.76 7.01 21.20
CA ARG A 41 8.04 5.79 20.81
C ARG A 41 8.27 5.44 19.34
N LEU A 42 8.11 6.41 18.44
CA LEU A 42 8.29 6.22 17.00
C LEU A 42 9.73 5.84 16.65
N ASP A 43 10.73 6.41 17.32
CA ASP A 43 12.13 6.04 17.13
C ASP A 43 12.42 4.59 17.55
N ALA A 44 11.80 4.13 18.64
CA ALA A 44 11.90 2.74 19.08
C ALA A 44 11.23 1.78 18.08
N GLU A 45 10.02 2.12 17.61
CA GLU A 45 9.31 1.37 16.58
C GLU A 45 10.12 1.30 15.28
N LEU A 46 10.70 2.42 14.83
CA LEU A 46 11.56 2.48 13.64
C LEU A 46 12.84 1.65 13.81
N GLY A 47 13.43 1.63 15.00
CA GLY A 47 14.56 0.77 15.34
C GLY A 47 14.24 -0.72 15.23
N ALA A 48 13.05 -1.13 15.71
CA ALA A 48 12.56 -2.50 15.60
C ALA A 48 12.34 -2.89 14.13
N VAL A 49 11.67 -2.03 13.34
CA VAL A 49 11.45 -2.26 11.90
C VAL A 49 12.76 -2.39 11.14
N ARG A 50 13.77 -1.55 11.41
CA ARG A 50 15.09 -1.66 10.78
C ARG A 50 15.78 -3.00 11.07
N THR A 51 15.66 -3.47 12.31
CA THR A 51 16.21 -4.77 12.73
C THR A 51 15.51 -5.91 11.97
N GLN A 52 14.18 -5.89 11.94
CA GLN A 52 13.38 -6.87 11.20
C GLN A 52 13.72 -6.87 9.70
N HIS A 53 13.80 -5.70 9.08
CA HIS A 53 14.17 -5.56 7.66
C HIS A 53 15.57 -6.14 7.39
N THR A 54 16.54 -5.91 8.28
CA THR A 54 17.89 -6.47 8.14
C THR A 54 17.89 -7.99 8.23
N ALA A 55 17.13 -8.55 9.17
CA ALA A 55 16.96 -10.00 9.32
C ALA A 55 16.30 -10.62 8.08
N ALA A 56 15.19 -10.04 7.61
CA ALA A 56 14.50 -10.47 6.39
C ALA A 56 15.43 -10.45 5.16
N ARG A 57 16.23 -9.38 5.00
CA ARG A 57 17.21 -9.28 3.92
C ARG A 57 18.29 -10.36 3.98
N MET A 58 18.71 -10.79 5.17
CA MET A 58 19.66 -11.90 5.31
C MET A 58 19.00 -13.24 5.00
N ALA A 59 17.75 -13.45 5.43
CA ALA A 59 16.98 -14.65 5.11
C ALA A 59 16.76 -14.78 3.59
N LEU A 60 16.39 -13.69 2.91
CA LEU A 60 16.23 -13.65 1.45
C LEU A 60 17.53 -14.06 0.74
N LYS A 61 18.68 -13.50 1.14
CA LYS A 61 19.98 -13.90 0.60
C LYS A 61 20.31 -15.37 0.86
N GLY A 62 19.85 -15.94 1.97
CA GLY A 62 19.96 -17.36 2.27
C GLY A 62 19.16 -18.21 1.29
N ALA A 63 17.89 -17.85 1.09
CA ALA A 63 16.99 -18.52 0.15
C ALA A 63 17.48 -18.42 -1.30
N GLU A 64 18.00 -17.26 -1.72
CA GLU A 64 18.60 -17.07 -3.05
C GLU A 64 19.76 -18.05 -3.30
N ARG A 65 20.64 -18.27 -2.30
CA ARG A 65 21.75 -19.23 -2.39
C ARG A 65 21.26 -20.67 -2.47
N GLU A 66 20.22 -21.01 -1.71
CA GLU A 66 19.62 -22.34 -1.74
C GLU A 66 18.94 -22.61 -3.09
N ALA A 67 18.19 -21.64 -3.61
CA ALA A 67 17.58 -21.73 -4.94
C ALA A 67 18.64 -21.91 -6.03
N GLU A 68 19.75 -21.18 -5.97
CA GLU A 68 20.85 -21.35 -6.92
C GLU A 68 21.52 -22.72 -6.78
N ALA A 69 21.69 -23.24 -5.56
CA ALA A 69 22.20 -24.58 -5.34
C ALA A 69 21.26 -25.66 -5.92
N LEU A 70 19.95 -25.51 -5.75
CA LEU A 70 18.95 -26.41 -6.32
C LEU A 70 18.94 -26.35 -7.85
N ARG A 71 19.05 -25.15 -8.45
CA ARG A 71 19.19 -24.99 -9.91
C ARG A 71 20.44 -25.68 -10.45
N ALA A 72 21.57 -25.55 -9.76
CA ALA A 72 22.80 -26.24 -10.13
C ALA A 72 22.64 -27.77 -10.04
N GLN A 73 22.00 -28.29 -8.98
CA GLN A 73 21.70 -29.72 -8.85
C GLN A 73 20.78 -30.23 -9.96
N LEU A 74 19.72 -29.48 -10.30
CA LEU A 74 18.82 -29.81 -11.39
C LEU A 74 19.55 -29.86 -12.73
N THR A 75 20.44 -28.89 -12.97
CA THR A 75 21.25 -28.80 -14.19
C THR A 75 22.22 -29.98 -14.29
N ALA A 76 22.88 -30.34 -13.19
CA ALA A 76 23.77 -31.51 -13.13
C ALA A 76 23.00 -32.83 -13.32
N ALA A 77 21.83 -32.97 -12.71
CA ALA A 77 20.96 -34.13 -12.89
C ALA A 77 20.51 -34.28 -14.34
N ARG A 78 20.12 -33.17 -15.00
CA ARG A 78 19.79 -33.14 -16.43
C ARG A 78 20.95 -33.65 -17.30
N ALA A 79 22.17 -33.17 -17.04
CA ALA A 79 23.36 -33.59 -17.76
C ALA A 79 23.68 -35.09 -17.55
N ALA A 80 23.44 -35.61 -16.35
CA ALA A 80 23.72 -37.01 -16.00
C ALA A 80 22.71 -38.02 -16.58
N THR A 81 21.44 -37.63 -16.75
CA THR A 81 20.40 -38.55 -17.26
C THR A 81 20.46 -38.84 -18.77
N GLY A 82 21.26 -38.10 -19.54
CA GLY A 82 21.33 -38.23 -21.00
C GLY A 82 20.04 -37.84 -21.73
N ASP A 83 20.10 -37.74 -23.07
CA ASP A 83 19.00 -37.34 -23.97
C ASP A 83 17.87 -38.39 -24.02
N SER A 84 17.16 -38.60 -22.91
CA SER A 84 15.86 -39.24 -22.95
C SER A 84 14.85 -38.28 -23.59
N PRO A 85 14.11 -38.68 -24.64
CA PRO A 85 13.11 -37.82 -25.27
C PRO A 85 12.06 -37.30 -24.26
N ALA A 86 11.74 -38.08 -23.24
CA ALA A 86 10.86 -37.66 -22.15
C ALA A 86 11.48 -36.54 -21.31
N ILE A 87 12.77 -36.65 -20.96
CA ILE A 87 13.49 -35.62 -20.18
C ILE A 87 13.63 -34.33 -20.99
N SER A 88 13.89 -34.43 -22.30
CA SER A 88 13.93 -33.26 -23.20
C SER A 88 12.56 -32.57 -23.31
N ALA A 89 11.48 -33.34 -23.38
CA ALA A 89 10.11 -32.78 -23.41
C ALA A 89 9.76 -32.09 -22.08
N TRP A 90 10.05 -32.71 -20.94
CA TRP A 90 9.83 -32.12 -19.62
C TRP A 90 10.72 -30.89 -19.38
N SER A 91 11.97 -30.89 -19.85
CA SER A 91 12.86 -29.71 -19.78
C SER A 91 12.24 -28.53 -20.51
N LYS A 92 11.74 -28.72 -21.74
CA LYS A 92 11.11 -27.65 -22.52
C LYS A 92 9.85 -27.11 -21.84
N VAL A 93 9.05 -27.96 -21.21
CA VAL A 93 7.87 -27.53 -20.44
C VAL A 93 8.30 -26.69 -19.25
N PHE A 94 9.32 -27.12 -18.51
CA PHE A 94 9.85 -26.40 -17.35
C PHE A 94 10.48 -25.06 -17.74
N ASP A 95 11.26 -25.02 -18.82
CA ASP A 95 11.88 -23.79 -19.31
C ASP A 95 10.80 -22.79 -19.78
N ARG A 96 9.71 -23.27 -20.41
CA ARG A 96 8.54 -22.43 -20.73
C ARG A 96 7.82 -21.91 -19.48
N ALA A 97 7.66 -22.74 -18.45
CA ALA A 97 7.07 -22.32 -17.19
C ALA A 97 7.90 -21.21 -16.54
N GLN A 98 9.23 -21.37 -16.47
CA GLN A 98 10.13 -20.32 -15.97
C GLN A 98 10.07 -19.03 -16.80
N CYS A 99 10.03 -19.14 -18.13
CA CYS A 99 9.87 -17.96 -18.99
C CYS A 99 8.52 -17.26 -18.73
N ALA A 100 7.44 -18.02 -18.51
CA ALA A 100 6.13 -17.48 -18.19
C ALA A 100 6.11 -16.80 -16.81
N GLU A 101 6.70 -17.43 -15.78
CA GLU A 101 6.84 -16.84 -14.44
C GLU A 101 7.62 -15.52 -14.50
N ALA A 102 8.76 -15.49 -15.19
CA ALA A 102 9.55 -14.27 -15.36
C ALA A 102 8.78 -13.19 -16.15
N ALA A 103 7.93 -13.57 -17.11
CA ALA A 103 7.07 -12.63 -17.82
C ALA A 103 5.98 -12.05 -16.90
N VAL A 104 5.33 -12.89 -16.09
CA VAL A 104 4.32 -12.47 -15.11
C VAL A 104 4.94 -11.53 -14.07
N ALA A 105 6.14 -11.82 -13.56
CA ALA A 105 6.84 -10.94 -12.62
C ALA A 105 7.11 -9.55 -13.20
N ARG A 106 7.55 -9.45 -14.46
CA ARG A 106 7.75 -8.16 -15.14
C ARG A 106 6.44 -7.43 -15.38
N VAL A 107 5.37 -8.14 -15.73
CA VAL A 107 4.03 -7.55 -15.87
C VAL A 107 3.53 -7.02 -14.53
N ARG A 108 3.73 -7.75 -13.43
CA ARG A 108 3.41 -7.29 -12.07
C ARG A 108 4.15 -6.00 -11.74
N GLU A 109 5.47 -5.96 -11.94
CA GLU A 109 6.29 -4.76 -11.70
C GLU A 109 5.80 -3.56 -12.52
N ALA A 110 5.49 -3.78 -13.81
CA ALA A 110 4.97 -2.74 -14.68
C ALA A 110 3.59 -2.23 -14.23
N LEU A 111 2.68 -3.12 -13.83
CA LEU A 111 1.34 -2.76 -13.34
C LEU A 111 1.41 -2.02 -12.01
N ASP A 112 2.26 -2.45 -11.06
CA ASP A 112 2.49 -1.75 -9.79
C ASP A 112 3.04 -0.33 -10.04
N PHE A 113 4.05 -0.21 -10.90
CA PHE A 113 4.63 1.08 -11.26
C PHE A 113 3.60 2.02 -11.90
N CYS A 114 2.82 1.52 -12.86
CA CYS A 114 1.72 2.28 -13.47
C CYS A 114 0.67 2.69 -12.42
N GLY A 115 0.24 1.78 -11.55
CA GLY A 115 -0.72 2.05 -10.49
C GLY A 115 -0.26 3.17 -9.56
N ARG A 116 1.01 3.14 -9.13
CA ARG A 116 1.59 4.21 -8.29
C ARG A 116 1.67 5.56 -9.01
N ILE A 117 2.08 5.58 -10.28
CA ILE A 117 2.11 6.83 -11.07
C ILE A 117 0.71 7.39 -11.22
N MET A 118 -0.27 6.56 -11.57
CA MET A 118 -1.65 6.98 -11.76
C MET A 118 -2.21 7.53 -10.45
N ALA A 119 -2.11 6.78 -9.35
CA ALA A 119 -2.63 7.14 -8.03
C ALA A 119 -2.05 8.45 -7.46
N THR A 120 -0.82 8.80 -7.84
CA THR A 120 -0.15 10.05 -7.39
C THR A 120 -0.22 11.18 -8.42
N SER A 121 -0.82 10.93 -9.58
CA SER A 121 -0.99 11.95 -10.61
C SER A 121 -2.08 12.95 -10.24
N SER A 122 -1.85 14.23 -10.51
CA SER A 122 -2.86 15.29 -10.40
C SER A 122 -3.86 15.33 -11.57
N ARG A 123 -3.74 14.39 -12.53
CA ARG A 123 -4.63 14.28 -13.69
C ARG A 123 -6.03 13.86 -13.24
N ASP A 124 -7.06 14.49 -13.80
CA ASP A 124 -8.43 13.99 -13.69
C ASP A 124 -8.61 12.78 -14.62
N TRP A 125 -8.46 11.59 -14.07
CA TRP A 125 -8.64 10.33 -14.80
C TRP A 125 -10.11 10.03 -15.12
N GLY A 126 -11.06 10.74 -14.53
CA GLY A 126 -12.49 10.61 -14.82
C GLY A 126 -12.95 11.40 -16.04
N ASP A 127 -12.13 12.31 -16.59
CA ASP A 127 -12.54 13.21 -17.66
C ASP A 127 -12.66 12.53 -19.03
N GLN A 128 -11.64 11.76 -19.42
CA GLN A 128 -11.61 11.04 -20.70
C GLN A 128 -12.00 9.58 -20.50
N SER A 129 -12.90 9.07 -21.34
CA SER A 129 -13.42 7.70 -21.23
C SER A 129 -12.30 6.64 -21.20
N VAL A 130 -11.28 6.79 -22.05
CA VAL A 130 -10.13 5.85 -22.08
C VAL A 130 -9.30 5.89 -20.79
N ASP A 131 -9.07 7.10 -20.24
CA ASP A 131 -8.33 7.26 -18.99
C ASP A 131 -9.12 6.64 -17.81
N ALA A 132 -10.44 6.84 -17.81
CA ALA A 132 -11.33 6.30 -16.79
C ALA A 132 -11.36 4.76 -16.83
N LEU A 133 -11.28 4.16 -18.01
CA LEU A 133 -11.13 2.70 -18.18
C LEU A 133 -9.80 2.19 -17.62
N LEU A 134 -8.69 2.86 -17.95
CA LEU A 134 -7.37 2.49 -17.43
C LEU A 134 -7.33 2.57 -15.90
N TRP A 135 -7.88 3.66 -15.35
CA TRP A 135 -7.98 3.83 -13.91
C TRP A 135 -8.82 2.74 -13.26
N ALA A 136 -10.00 2.44 -13.83
CA ALA A 136 -10.90 1.41 -13.32
C ALA A 136 -10.24 0.03 -13.22
N VAL A 137 -9.38 -0.31 -14.18
CA VAL A 137 -8.68 -1.61 -14.21
C VAL A 137 -7.45 -1.64 -13.31
N ILE A 138 -6.61 -0.60 -13.33
CA ILE A 138 -5.29 -0.62 -12.68
C ILE A 138 -5.35 -0.18 -11.22
N VAL A 139 -6.09 0.89 -10.91
CA VAL A 139 -6.19 1.47 -9.56
C VAL A 139 -7.50 1.05 -8.90
N GLY A 140 -8.59 1.13 -9.66
CA GLY A 140 -9.94 0.91 -9.19
C GLY A 140 -10.58 2.16 -8.60
N TRP A 141 -11.90 2.25 -8.74
CA TRP A 141 -12.74 3.21 -8.02
C TRP A 141 -13.14 2.53 -6.71
N VAL A 142 -12.57 2.99 -5.59
CA VAL A 142 -12.33 2.19 -4.37
C VAL A 142 -13.59 1.89 -3.54
N CYS A 143 -14.78 2.36 -3.94
CA CYS A 143 -16.01 2.07 -3.19
C CYS A 143 -17.08 1.41 -4.07
N GLU A 144 -17.33 0.12 -3.82
CA GLU A 144 -18.50 -0.63 -4.33
C GLU A 144 -19.54 -0.90 -3.23
N GLU A 145 -19.25 -0.52 -1.99
CA GLU A 145 -20.19 -0.64 -0.86
C GLU A 145 -21.11 0.58 -0.76
N LEU A 146 -22.37 0.35 -0.38
CA LEU A 146 -23.33 1.40 -0.01
C LEU A 146 -23.04 1.85 1.42
N HIS A 147 -22.20 2.87 1.60
CA HIS A 147 -22.02 3.58 2.87
C HIS A 147 -22.02 5.10 2.66
N VAL A 148 -22.12 5.86 3.76
CA VAL A 148 -22.05 7.32 3.71
C VAL A 148 -20.59 7.72 3.49
N HIS A 149 -20.28 8.27 2.32
CA HIS A 149 -18.95 8.80 2.03
C HIS A 149 -18.67 9.98 2.98
N ASP A 150 -17.70 9.79 3.87
CA ASP A 150 -17.04 10.90 4.55
C ASP A 150 -15.77 11.30 3.80
N TRP A 151 -15.03 12.26 4.33
CA TRP A 151 -13.81 12.78 3.71
C TRP A 151 -12.65 11.76 3.71
N GLU A 152 -12.75 10.64 4.44
CA GLU A 152 -11.75 9.56 4.45
C GLU A 152 -12.04 8.54 3.34
N CYS A 153 -13.31 8.28 3.05
CA CYS A 153 -13.71 7.57 1.84
C CYS A 153 -13.73 8.55 0.66
N GLY A 154 -12.60 8.68 -0.05
CA GLY A 154 -12.45 9.52 -1.25
C GLY A 154 -13.32 9.14 -2.46
N ALA A 155 -14.51 8.59 -2.25
CA ALA A 155 -15.44 8.10 -3.26
C ALA A 155 -16.58 9.10 -3.53
N ASP A 156 -16.23 10.25 -4.09
CA ASP A 156 -17.20 11.01 -4.90
C ASP A 156 -17.35 10.40 -6.31
N LEU A 157 -16.59 9.36 -6.67
CA LEU A 157 -16.57 8.75 -8.01
C LEU A 157 -16.54 7.22 -7.91
N SER A 158 -17.68 6.59 -7.62
CA SER A 158 -17.83 5.12 -7.73
C SER A 158 -17.75 4.67 -9.20
N LEU A 159 -17.42 3.39 -9.44
CA LEU A 159 -17.38 2.82 -10.79
C LEU A 159 -18.70 3.05 -11.57
N LEU A 160 -19.83 3.06 -10.86
CA LEU A 160 -21.15 3.33 -11.42
C LEU A 160 -21.32 4.80 -11.87
N ALA A 161 -20.79 5.75 -11.11
CA ALA A 161 -20.79 7.16 -11.53
C ALA A 161 -19.96 7.38 -12.80
N MET A 162 -18.84 6.65 -12.95
CA MET A 162 -18.06 6.65 -14.18
C MET A 162 -18.78 5.97 -15.33
N ALA A 163 -19.48 4.87 -15.06
CA ALA A 163 -20.31 4.20 -16.06
C ALA A 163 -21.40 5.12 -16.60
N GLU A 164 -22.11 5.83 -15.72
CA GLU A 164 -23.12 6.82 -16.12
C GLU A 164 -22.49 7.97 -16.92
N ARG A 165 -21.40 8.56 -16.41
CA ARG A 165 -20.70 9.69 -17.06
C ARG A 165 -20.24 9.36 -18.47
N HIS A 166 -19.72 8.15 -18.69
CA HIS A 166 -19.15 7.73 -19.96
C HIS A 166 -20.08 6.86 -20.82
N GLY A 167 -21.32 6.65 -20.35
CA GLY A 167 -22.30 5.81 -21.04
C GLY A 167 -21.87 4.35 -21.19
N TRP A 168 -21.15 3.80 -20.19
CA TRP A 168 -20.80 2.38 -20.17
C TRP A 168 -22.01 1.54 -19.82
N ASP A 169 -22.20 0.45 -20.57
CA ASP A 169 -23.24 -0.53 -20.27
C ASP A 169 -22.80 -1.48 -19.15
N ASP A 170 -23.78 -2.22 -18.59
CA ASP A 170 -23.54 -3.19 -17.52
C ASP A 170 -22.52 -4.27 -17.92
N ALA A 171 -22.47 -4.63 -19.21
CA ALA A 171 -21.56 -5.64 -19.72
C ALA A 171 -20.10 -5.18 -19.68
N LEU A 172 -19.84 -3.91 -19.99
CA LEU A 172 -18.52 -3.31 -19.86
C LEU A 172 -18.13 -3.14 -18.39
N VAL A 173 -19.05 -2.67 -17.53
CA VAL A 173 -18.79 -2.55 -16.09
C VAL A 173 -18.40 -3.90 -15.49
N GLU A 174 -19.11 -4.97 -15.84
CA GLU A 174 -18.79 -6.31 -15.38
C GLU A 174 -17.42 -6.78 -15.89
N ARG A 175 -17.10 -6.49 -17.16
CA ARG A 175 -15.77 -6.78 -17.71
C ARG A 175 -14.66 -6.02 -16.98
N LEU A 176 -14.89 -4.78 -16.58
CA LEU A 176 -13.94 -3.98 -15.82
C LEU A 176 -13.68 -4.58 -14.44
N ARG A 177 -14.72 -5.10 -13.76
CA ARG A 177 -14.55 -5.84 -12.50
C ARG A 177 -13.67 -7.07 -12.69
N LEU A 178 -13.96 -7.90 -13.68
CA LEU A 178 -13.15 -9.09 -13.98
C LEU A 178 -11.69 -8.74 -14.30
N MET A 179 -11.47 -7.68 -15.08
CA MET A 179 -10.12 -7.22 -15.41
C MET A 179 -9.39 -6.68 -14.18
N ARG A 180 -10.08 -5.91 -13.32
CA ARG A 180 -9.53 -5.41 -12.06
C ARG A 180 -9.17 -6.56 -11.13
N ASP A 181 -10.04 -7.54 -10.98
CA ASP A 181 -9.80 -8.71 -10.13
C ASP A 181 -8.61 -9.53 -10.65
N ALA A 182 -8.45 -9.64 -11.97
CA ALA A 182 -7.27 -10.26 -12.58
C ALA A 182 -5.99 -9.45 -12.31
N VAL A 183 -6.03 -8.12 -12.40
CA VAL A 183 -4.89 -7.26 -12.07
C VAL A 183 -4.53 -7.39 -10.60
N ARG A 184 -5.52 -7.34 -9.69
CA ARG A 184 -5.32 -7.56 -8.25
C ARG A 184 -4.74 -8.93 -7.98
N ALA A 185 -5.26 -9.99 -8.59
CA ALA A 185 -4.69 -11.33 -8.45
C ALA A 185 -3.23 -11.38 -8.92
N VAL A 186 -2.84 -10.64 -9.96
CA VAL A 186 -1.42 -10.56 -10.37
C VAL A 186 -0.57 -9.78 -9.36
N LEU A 187 -1.10 -8.72 -8.75
CA LEU A 187 -0.40 -7.85 -7.80
C LEU A 187 -0.31 -8.45 -6.38
N ASP A 188 -1.38 -9.11 -5.91
CA ASP A 188 -1.54 -9.68 -4.56
C ASP A 188 -0.85 -11.03 -4.39
N VAL A 189 -0.38 -11.67 -5.48
CA VAL A 189 0.46 -12.87 -5.35
C VAL A 189 1.76 -12.45 -4.66
N PRO A 190 2.07 -13.01 -3.47
CA PRO A 190 3.28 -12.65 -2.75
C PRO A 190 4.49 -12.79 -3.67
N ALA A 191 5.40 -11.83 -3.62
CA ALA A 191 6.64 -11.86 -4.39
C ALA A 191 7.63 -12.88 -3.79
N ASP A 192 7.23 -14.14 -3.73
CA ASP A 192 7.88 -15.31 -3.14
C ASP A 192 7.35 -15.65 -1.73
N GLY A 193 6.43 -16.63 -1.67
CA GLY A 193 6.35 -17.56 -0.55
C GLY A 193 6.18 -17.00 0.87
N GLU A 194 5.56 -15.83 1.06
CA GLU A 194 4.99 -15.49 2.37
C GLU A 194 3.85 -16.47 2.67
N GLN A 195 4.23 -17.62 3.24
CA GLN A 195 3.32 -18.50 3.92
C GLN A 195 2.60 -17.64 4.96
N SER A 196 1.33 -17.33 4.66
CA SER A 196 0.32 -16.98 5.63
C SER A 196 0.47 -17.94 6.80
N GLY A 197 1.17 -17.49 7.84
CA GLY A 197 1.26 -18.17 9.11
C GLY A 197 -0.14 -18.26 9.66
N ASP A 198 -0.74 -19.43 9.46
CA ASP A 198 -1.94 -19.92 10.09
C ASP A 198 -1.77 -19.67 11.61
N ARG A 199 -2.43 -18.61 12.09
CA ARG A 199 -2.54 -18.32 13.52
C ARG A 199 -3.73 -19.12 14.04
N ASP A 200 -3.46 -20.38 14.33
CA ASP A 200 -4.22 -21.14 15.31
C ASP A 200 -3.24 -21.61 16.39
N VAL A 201 -3.15 -20.84 17.49
CA VAL A 201 -3.24 -21.24 18.92
C VAL A 201 -3.42 -19.97 19.77
#